data_AF-A0A7K8QSN4-F1
#
_entry.id   AF-A0A7K8QSN4-F1
#
_cell.length_a   1.000
_cell.length_b   1.000
_cell.length_c   1.000
_cell.angle_alpha   90.00
_cell.angle_beta   90.00
_cell.angle_gamma   90.00
#
_symmetry.space_group_name_H-M   'P 1'
#
loop_
_entity.id
_entity.type
_entity.pdbx_description
1 polymer ?
#
loop_
_entity_poly.entity_id
_entity_poly.type
_entity_poly.pdbx_seq_one_letter_code
_entity_poly.pdbx_strand_id
1 'polypeptide(L)'
;RSITRSYYRNSVGGLLVFDITNRRSFEHVKDWLEEAKMHVQPFQIVFLLVGHKCDLVSQREVTREEAQKLSSDCGMKYIETSAKDATNVEESFTILTRDIYELVKNGEISIQDGWEGVKSGFVPNVVHSSEEAVKPRRQCIC
;
A
#
# COMPACT_ATOMS: atom_id res chain seq x y z
N ARG A 1 14.80 -9.72 -7.25
CA ARG A 1 13.65 -8.82 -7.00
C ARG A 1 12.96 -8.59 -8.33
N SER A 2 11.67 -8.92 -8.45
CA SER A 2 10.86 -8.52 -9.61
C SER A 2 9.40 -8.45 -9.18
N ILE A 3 8.92 -7.26 -8.82
CA ILE A 3 7.49 -6.98 -8.89
C ILE A 3 7.18 -6.83 -10.38
N THR A 4 6.17 -7.54 -10.89
CA THR A 4 5.80 -7.42 -12.30
C THR A 4 5.31 -5.99 -12.55
N ARG A 5 5.81 -5.34 -13.61
CA ARG A 5 5.43 -3.96 -14.01
C ARG A 5 3.92 -3.70 -14.02
N SER A 6 3.13 -4.74 -14.29
CA SER A 6 1.66 -4.68 -14.29
C SER A 6 1.05 -4.23 -12.96
N TYR A 7 1.69 -4.55 -11.83
CA TYR A 7 1.17 -4.16 -10.51
C TYR A 7 1.32 -2.66 -10.26
N TYR A 8 2.38 -2.02 -10.77
CA TYR A 8 2.54 -0.56 -10.64
C TYR A 8 1.54 0.20 -11.51
N ARG A 9 1.29 -0.28 -12.74
CA ARG A 9 0.37 0.38 -13.68
C ARG A 9 -1.05 0.51 -13.15
N ASN A 10 -1.59 -0.54 -12.53
CA ASN A 10 -2.97 -0.55 -12.05
C ASN A 10 -3.14 -0.14 -10.57
N SER A 11 -2.09 0.41 -9.95
CA SER A 11 -2.14 0.86 -8.56
C SER A 11 -2.39 2.37 -8.48
N VAL A 12 -3.24 2.79 -7.54
CA VAL A 12 -3.42 4.20 -7.14
C VAL A 12 -2.64 4.55 -5.87
N GLY A 13 -2.38 3.55 -5.03
CA GLY A 13 -1.71 3.72 -3.74
C GLY A 13 -0.88 2.50 -3.36
N GLY A 14 0.12 2.69 -2.52
CA GLY A 14 0.98 1.63 -2.04
C GLY A 14 1.59 1.90 -0.67
N LEU A 15 1.84 0.83 0.08
CA LEU A 15 2.66 0.87 1.29
C LEU A 15 4.10 0.52 0.93
N LEU A 16 5.03 1.39 1.30
CA LEU A 16 6.45 1.14 1.14
C LEU A 16 7.01 0.68 2.48
N VAL A 17 7.22 -0.64 2.62
CA VAL A 17 7.46 -1.27 3.92
C VAL A 17 8.93 -1.63 4.09
N PHE A 18 9.53 -1.21 5.20
CA PHE A 18 10.82 -1.71 5.68
C PHE A 18 10.65 -2.31 7.08
N ASP A 19 11.63 -3.09 7.52
CA ASP A 19 11.67 -3.71 8.84
C ASP A 19 12.57 -2.88 9.76
N ILE A 20 12.06 -2.41 10.90
CA ILE A 20 12.83 -1.57 11.82
C ILE A 20 14.05 -2.28 12.42
N THR A 21 14.09 -3.63 12.38
CA THR A 21 15.20 -4.44 12.87
C THR A 21 16.18 -4.83 11.75
N ASN A 22 16.05 -4.25 10.56
CA ASN A 22 16.90 -4.57 9.42
C ASN A 22 17.24 -3.31 8.63
N ARG A 23 18.40 -2.73 8.93
CA ARG A 23 18.93 -1.52 8.29
C ARG A 23 18.95 -1.61 6.77
N ARG A 24 19.34 -2.77 6.23
CA ARG A 24 19.42 -2.99 4.78
C ARG A 24 18.05 -2.91 4.11
N SER A 25 16.96 -3.24 4.81
CA SER A 25 15.62 -3.06 4.26
C SER A 25 15.25 -1.58 4.11
N PHE A 26 15.69 -0.73 5.04
CA PHE A 26 15.47 0.71 5.01
C PHE A 26 16.30 1.41 3.92
N GLU A 27 17.55 0.98 3.72
CA GLU A 27 18.42 1.55 2.67
C GLU A 27 17.85 1.35 1.26
N HIS A 28 17.14 0.23 1.03
CA HIS A 28 16.51 -0.06 -0.26
C HIS A 28 15.20 0.68 -0.52
N VAL A 29 14.65 1.40 0.46
CA VAL A 29 13.38 2.14 0.32
C VAL A 29 13.45 3.12 -0.85
N LYS A 30 14.56 3.83 -1.02
CA LYS A 30 14.73 4.75 -2.15
C LYS A 30 14.72 4.04 -3.49
N ASP A 31 15.42 2.91 -3.60
CA ASP A 31 15.46 2.13 -4.84
C ASP A 31 14.06 1.63 -5.23
N TRP A 32 13.27 1.17 -4.26
CA TRP A 32 11.90 0.73 -4.48
C TRP A 32 10.97 1.88 -4.87
N LEU A 33 11.14 3.05 -4.26
CA LEU A 33 10.37 4.24 -4.61
C LEU A 33 10.65 4.68 -6.05
N GLU A 34 11.93 4.72 -6.44
CA GLU A 34 12.32 5.07 -7.81
C GLU A 34 11.87 4.01 -8.82
N GLU A 35 11.99 2.72 -8.49
CA GLU A 35 11.46 1.63 -9.30
C GLU A 35 9.95 1.79 -9.55
N ALA A 36 9.18 2.10 -8.51
CA ALA A 36 7.75 2.32 -8.66
C ALA A 36 7.46 3.55 -9.52
N LYS A 37 8.11 4.70 -9.25
CA LYS A 37 7.92 5.95 -10.01
C LYS A 37 8.20 5.81 -11.51
N MET A 38 9.10 4.91 -11.91
CA MET A 38 9.39 4.66 -13.33
C MET A 38 8.28 3.92 -14.08
N HIS A 39 7.38 3.23 -13.38
CA HIS A 39 6.40 2.32 -14.00
C HIS A 39 4.94 2.73 -13.74
N VAL A 40 4.72 3.92 -13.19
CA VAL A 40 3.38 4.45 -12.88
C VAL A 40 2.83 5.27 -14.03
N GLN A 41 1.71 4.82 -14.56
CA GLN A 41 0.86 5.51 -15.53
C GLN A 41 -0.59 5.09 -15.24
N PRO A 42 -1.58 5.98 -15.31
CA PRO A 42 -1.52 7.38 -15.78
C PRO A 42 -1.21 8.41 -14.68
N PHE A 43 -1.30 8.05 -13.40
CA PHE A 43 -1.04 8.95 -12.27
C PHE A 43 0.13 8.45 -11.41
N GLN A 44 0.74 9.35 -10.66
CA GLN A 44 1.71 8.99 -9.62
C GLN A 44 1.01 8.16 -8.52
N ILE A 45 1.65 7.10 -8.04
CA ILE A 45 1.15 6.32 -6.90
C ILE A 45 1.32 7.13 -5.61
N VAL A 46 0.28 7.16 -4.78
CA VAL A 46 0.36 7.67 -3.42
C VAL A 46 1.06 6.64 -2.54
N PHE A 47 2.19 7.01 -1.92
CA PHE A 47 2.93 6.12 -1.04
C PHE A 47 2.88 6.55 0.43
N LEU A 48 2.75 5.55 1.31
CA LEU A 48 2.95 5.69 2.75
C LEU A 48 4.17 4.85 3.15
N LEU A 49 5.16 5.46 3.81
CA LEU A 49 6.31 4.75 4.35
C LEU A 49 5.90 4.03 5.65
N VAL A 50 6.21 2.73 5.74
CA VAL A 50 5.84 1.89 6.88
C VAL A 50 7.08 1.26 7.50
N GLY A 51 7.36 1.61 8.76
CA GLY A 51 8.35 0.93 9.60
C GLY A 51 7.71 -0.26 10.32
N HIS A 52 7.90 -1.46 9.80
CA HIS A 52 7.26 -2.67 10.29
C HIS A 52 8.03 -3.35 11.42
N LYS A 53 7.36 -4.24 12.16
CA LYS A 53 7.86 -4.96 13.35
C LYS A 53 8.21 -4.03 14.51
N CYS A 54 7.41 -3.00 14.72
CA CYS A 54 7.65 -2.03 15.79
C CYS A 54 7.57 -2.63 17.20
N ASP A 55 7.04 -3.85 17.35
CA ASP A 55 7.07 -4.63 18.59
C ASP A 55 8.48 -5.07 19.01
N LEU A 56 9.44 -5.13 18.08
CA LEU A 56 10.82 -5.57 18.33
C LEU A 56 11.75 -4.39 18.70
N VAL A 57 11.33 -3.56 19.67
CA VAL A 57 12.04 -2.32 20.05
C VAL A 57 13.51 -2.56 20.44
N SER A 58 13.82 -3.67 21.12
CA SER A 58 15.18 -4.01 21.55
C SER A 58 16.14 -4.37 20.41
N GLN A 59 15.61 -4.69 19.22
CA GLN A 59 16.37 -5.05 18.03
C GLN A 59 16.35 -3.93 16.98
N ARG A 60 15.93 -2.72 17.36
CA ARG A 60 15.80 -1.59 16.43
C ARG A 60 17.16 -1.19 15.87
N GLU A 61 17.26 -1.20 14.54
CA GLU A 61 18.41 -0.71 13.77
C GLU A 61 18.11 0.61 13.04
N VAL A 62 16.83 0.99 12.96
CA VAL A 62 16.36 2.20 12.29
C VAL A 62 15.55 3.06 13.26
N THR A 63 15.98 4.29 13.51
CA THR A 63 15.27 5.21 14.42
C THR A 63 14.03 5.82 13.76
N ARG A 64 13.12 6.34 14.58
CA ARG A 64 11.93 7.03 14.07
C ARG A 64 12.31 8.30 13.33
N GLU A 65 13.29 9.03 13.84
CA GLU A 65 13.72 10.33 13.33
C GLU A 65 14.32 10.19 11.93
N GLU A 66 15.14 9.17 11.67
CA GLU A 66 15.71 8.96 10.33
C GLU A 66 14.66 8.49 9.32
N ALA A 67 13.70 7.66 9.75
CA ALA A 67 12.61 7.21 8.89
C ALA A 67 11.65 8.36 8.56
N GLN A 68 11.35 9.21 9.55
CA GLN A 68 10.59 10.44 9.35
C GLN A 68 11.30 11.40 8.40
N LYS A 69 12.61 11.58 8.56
CA LYS A 69 13.42 12.39 7.66
C LYS A 69 13.35 11.86 6.22
N LEU A 70 13.56 10.55 6.03
CA LEU A 70 13.45 9.93 4.71
C LEU A 70 12.07 10.13 4.09
N SER A 71 11.00 9.91 4.87
CA SER A 71 9.64 10.11 4.38
C SER A 71 9.39 11.56 3.96
N SER A 72 9.87 12.53 4.74
CA SER A 72 9.74 13.96 4.45
C SER A 72 10.50 14.36 3.18
N ASP A 73 11.75 13.90 3.05
CA ASP A 73 12.59 14.15 1.87
C ASP A 73 11.96 13.58 0.58
N CYS A 74 11.19 12.49 0.71
CA CYS A 74 10.52 11.83 -0.42
C CYS A 74 9.06 12.26 -0.62
N GLY A 75 8.52 13.17 0.21
CA GLY A 75 7.13 13.63 0.11
C GLY A 75 6.08 12.58 0.52
N MET A 76 6.43 11.68 1.44
CA MET A 76 5.54 10.63 1.95
C MET A 76 5.27 10.83 3.45
N LYS A 77 4.13 10.32 3.93
CA LYS A 77 3.91 10.16 5.38
C LYS A 77 4.68 8.93 5.91
N TYR A 78 4.86 8.86 7.23
CA TYR A 78 5.48 7.71 7.90
C TYR A 78 4.62 7.21 9.06
N ILE A 79 4.51 5.88 9.19
CA ILE A 79 3.88 5.21 10.33
C ILE A 79 4.66 3.95 10.69
N GLU A 80 4.68 3.59 11.97
CA GLU A 80 5.22 2.31 12.43
C GLU A 80 4.10 1.31 12.69
N THR A 81 4.27 0.07 12.24
CA THR A 81 3.27 -0.99 12.37
C THR A 81 3.85 -2.27 12.95
N SER A 82 2.99 -3.09 13.56
CA SER A 82 3.31 -4.49 13.82
C SER A 82 2.11 -5.37 13.49
N ALA A 83 2.34 -6.37 12.64
CA ALA A 83 1.34 -7.38 12.34
C ALA A 83 1.16 -8.37 13.50
N LYS A 84 2.15 -8.46 14.40
CA LYS A 84 2.13 -9.40 15.52
C LYS A 84 1.16 -8.99 16.61
N ASP A 85 1.13 -7.71 16.95
CA ASP A 85 0.27 -7.15 17.99
C ASP A 85 -0.84 -6.24 17.43
N ALA A 86 -0.99 -6.21 16.11
CA ALA A 86 -1.94 -5.39 15.35
C ALA A 86 -1.75 -3.86 15.51
N THR A 87 -0.59 -3.41 16.01
CA THR A 87 -0.31 -1.98 16.14
C THR A 87 -0.33 -1.26 14.79
N ASN A 88 -1.20 -0.25 14.67
CA ASN A 88 -1.31 0.68 13.53
C ASN A 88 -1.55 0.04 12.16
N VAL A 89 -1.90 -1.25 12.10
CA VAL A 89 -2.15 -1.93 10.82
C VAL A 89 -3.33 -1.27 10.12
N GLU A 90 -4.49 -1.18 10.77
CA GLU A 90 -5.68 -0.52 10.22
C GLU A 90 -5.44 0.96 9.91
N GLU A 91 -4.80 1.69 10.84
CA GLU A 91 -4.49 3.11 10.65
C GLU A 91 -3.62 3.36 9.41
N SER A 92 -2.68 2.48 9.11
CA SER A 92 -1.83 2.62 7.90
C SER A 92 -2.66 2.56 6.61
N PHE A 93 -3.65 1.67 6.52
CA PHE A 93 -4.56 1.60 5.38
C PHE A 93 -5.53 2.79 5.36
N THR A 94 -6.03 3.21 6.52
CA THR A 94 -6.95 4.36 6.65
C THR A 94 -6.27 5.66 6.21
N ILE A 95 -5.02 5.90 6.61
CA ILE A 95 -4.24 7.08 6.16
C ILE A 95 -4.09 7.07 4.63
N LEU A 96 -3.64 5.95 4.07
CA LEU A 96 -3.39 5.83 2.63
C LEU A 96 -4.68 6.04 1.83
N THR A 97 -5.76 5.34 2.21
CA THR A 97 -7.05 5.41 1.50
C THR A 97 -7.70 6.79 1.61
N ARG A 98 -7.60 7.45 2.78
CA ARG A 98 -8.07 8.83 2.95
C ARG A 98 -7.31 9.81 2.07
N ASP A 99 -5.99 9.70 1.98
CA ASP A 99 -5.18 10.59 1.14
C ASP A 99 -5.53 10.41 -0.35
N ILE A 100 -5.68 9.17 -0.81
CA ILE A 100 -6.14 8.88 -2.18
C ILE A 100 -7.53 9.45 -2.42
N TYR A 101 -8.45 9.29 -1.46
CA TYR A 101 -9.82 9.79 -1.57
C TYR A 101 -9.86 11.32 -1.73
N GLU A 102 -9.09 12.06 -0.95
CA GLU A 102 -9.04 13.53 -1.08
C GLU A 102 -8.45 13.96 -2.43
N LEU A 103 -7.44 13.26 -2.97
CA LEU A 103 -6.92 13.53 -4.31
C LEU A 103 -7.95 13.27 -5.40
N VAL A 104 -8.76 12.20 -5.26
CA VAL A 104 -9.87 11.91 -6.18
C VAL A 104 -10.94 13.00 -6.10
N LYS A 105 -11.30 13.40 -4.88
CA LYS A 105 -12.30 14.45 -4.62
C LYS A 105 -11.87 15.82 -5.14
N ASN A 106 -10.57 16.13 -5.09
CA ASN A 106 -9.99 17.36 -5.64
C ASN A 106 -9.78 17.30 -7.16
N GLY A 107 -9.98 16.13 -7.79
CA GLY A 107 -9.81 15.93 -9.23
C GLY A 107 -8.36 15.75 -9.68
N GLU A 108 -7.41 15.59 -8.76
CA GLU A 108 -6.00 15.32 -9.06
C GLU A 108 -5.80 13.88 -9.57
N ILE A 109 -6.61 12.95 -9.07
CA ILE A 109 -6.74 11.58 -9.58
C ILE A 109 -8.16 11.42 -10.14
N SER A 110 -8.27 10.96 -11.38
CA SER A 110 -9.56 10.72 -12.03
C SER A 110 -9.66 9.31 -12.59
N ILE A 111 -10.88 8.85 -12.79
CA ILE A 111 -11.15 7.56 -13.42
C ILE A 111 -10.71 7.65 -14.88
N GLN A 112 -9.96 6.65 -15.35
CA GLN A 112 -9.43 6.58 -16.70
C GLN A 112 -9.85 5.25 -17.34
N ASP A 113 -10.27 5.29 -18.60
CA ASP A 113 -10.64 4.08 -19.32
C ASP A 113 -9.43 3.14 -19.48
N GLY A 114 -9.60 1.87 -19.10
CA GLY A 114 -8.53 0.87 -19.13
C GLY A 114 -7.50 0.99 -18.01
N TRP A 115 -7.71 1.87 -17.02
CA TRP A 115 -6.93 1.92 -15.78
C TRP A 115 -7.78 1.48 -14.59
N GLU A 116 -7.25 0.56 -13.78
CA GLU A 116 -8.01 -0.06 -12.69
C GLU A 116 -7.74 0.53 -11.30
N GLY A 117 -6.87 1.53 -11.18
CA GLY A 117 -6.48 2.11 -9.90
C GLY A 117 -7.63 2.80 -9.15
N VAL A 118 -8.58 3.40 -9.87
CA VAL A 118 -9.80 3.99 -9.31
C VAL A 118 -10.99 3.64 -10.20
N LYS A 119 -12.07 3.13 -9.61
CA LYS A 119 -13.32 2.80 -10.32
C LYS A 119 -14.50 3.48 -9.64
N SER A 120 -15.40 4.09 -10.43
CA SER A 120 -16.72 4.50 -9.92
C SER A 120 -17.60 3.25 -9.88
N GLY A 121 -17.90 2.77 -8.68
CA GLY A 121 -18.74 1.59 -8.52
C GLY A 121 -18.40 0.78 -7.28
N PHE A 122 -18.82 1.28 -6.11
CA PHE A 122 -19.17 0.40 -5.00
C PHE A 122 -20.47 0.90 -4.38
N VAL A 123 -21.58 0.27 -4.77
CA VAL A 123 -22.79 0.29 -3.96
C VAL A 123 -22.55 -0.76 -2.87
N PRO A 124 -22.43 -0.41 -1.59
CA PRO A 124 -22.07 -1.36 -0.55
C PRO A 124 -23.24 -2.31 -0.33
N ASN A 125 -23.21 -3.48 -0.97
CA ASN A 125 -24.13 -4.57 -0.66
C ASN A 125 -23.53 -5.95 -0.90
N VAL A 126 -22.20 -6.11 -0.92
CA VAL A 126 -21.58 -7.43 -0.69
C VAL A 126 -20.23 -7.22 -0.02
N VAL A 127 -20.19 -7.39 1.30
CA VAL A 127 -18.95 -7.75 1.99
C VAL A 127 -18.78 -9.23 1.72
N HIS A 128 -17.89 -9.61 0.80
CA HIS A 128 -17.48 -11.01 0.73
C HIS A 128 -16.59 -11.29 1.95
N SER A 129 -17.22 -11.72 3.04
CA SER A 129 -16.55 -12.47 4.10
C SER A 129 -15.89 -13.69 3.44
N SER A 130 -14.68 -14.03 3.87
CA SER A 130 -13.88 -15.16 3.37
C SER A 130 -14.47 -16.55 3.66
N GLU A 131 -15.78 -16.66 3.91
CA GLU A 131 -16.49 -17.90 4.21
C GLU A 131 -17.24 -18.52 3.01
N GLU A 132 -17.36 -17.83 1.87
CA GLU A 132 -18.04 -18.40 0.69
C GLU A 132 -17.09 -19.15 -0.26
N ALA A 133 -16.45 -20.19 0.25
CA ALA A 133 -15.82 -21.23 -0.56
C ALA A 133 -16.65 -22.52 -0.56
N VAL A 134 -17.96 -22.43 -0.79
CA VAL A 134 -18.80 -23.61 -1.07
C VAL A 134 -19.34 -23.52 -2.48
N LYS A 135 -18.65 -24.19 -3.41
CA LYS A 135 -19.00 -24.28 -4.83
C LYS A 135 -20.42 -24.87 -5.01
N PRO A 136 -21.26 -24.32 -5.92
CA PRO A 136 -22.46 -25.02 -6.33
C PRO A 136 -22.08 -26.22 -7.20
N ARG A 137 -22.57 -27.42 -6.84
CA ARG A 137 -22.49 -28.63 -7.67
C ARG A 137 -23.19 -28.37 -9.00
N ARG A 138 -22.43 -28.24 -10.09
CA ARG A 138 -22.99 -28.33 -11.44
C ARG A 138 -23.30 -29.80 -11.72
N GLN A 139 -24.59 -30.12 -11.76
CA GLN A 139 -25.07 -31.40 -12.26
C GLN A 139 -24.86 -31.38 -13.78
N CYS A 140 -23.97 -32.23 -14.29
CA CYS A 140 -23.77 -32.40 -15.72
C CYS A 140 -25.00 -33.12 -16.29
N ILE A 141 -25.60 -32.57 -17.34
CA ILE A 141 -26.54 -33.29 -18.21
C ILE A 141 -25.84 -33.44 -19.56
N CYS A 142 -25.06 -34.51 -19.67
CA CYS A 142 -24.71 -35.18 -20.91
C CYS A 142 -24.33 -36.62 -20.58
#